data_AF-G2X9D9-F1
#
_entry.id   AF-G2X9D9-F1
#
_cell.length_a   1.000
_cell.length_b   1.000
_cell.length_c   1.000
_cell.angle_alpha   90.00
_cell.angle_beta   90.00
_cell.angle_gamma   90.00
#
_symmetry.space_group_name_H-M   'P 1'
#
loop_
_entity.id
_entity.type
_entity.pdbx_description
1 polymer ?
#
loop_
_entity_poly.entity_id
_entity_poly.type
_entity_poly.pdbx_seq_one_letter_code
_entity_poly.pdbx_strand_id
1 'polypeptide(L)'
;MASLNAPRPTLESRGSYWERPGAQARHDTNNHFIGIDVGTGSARACIIDETGDIKSLASETIKLWQPQTGYYEQSTTDIWNCICICVKRVVEESGVDVSKIKGIGFDATCSLAVFSHDTDEPIAVTGPSFDNADGADRNVVLWLDHRPVEETEKINATDHNLLKYVGGRMSIEMEMPKILWLKNNMPKELFDRCKFYDLTDALTHLATGNETRSYCSTVCKQGFVPIGVDGSEKGWQEDS
;
A
#
# COMPACT_ATOMS: atom_id res chain seq x y z
N MET A 1 -6.61 43.55 74.65
CA MET A 1 -7.28 44.30 73.57
C MET A 1 -7.85 43.31 72.57
N ALA A 2 -9.18 43.34 72.41
CA ALA A 2 -10.09 42.70 71.43
C ALA A 2 -9.55 41.53 70.59
N SER A 3 -9.97 40.27 70.74
CA SER A 3 -11.31 39.66 70.49
C SER A 3 -11.91 40.02 69.14
N LEU A 4 -12.09 39.02 68.26
CA LEU A 4 -13.41 38.62 67.76
C LEU A 4 -13.32 37.30 66.96
N ASN A 5 -13.93 36.25 67.52
CA ASN A 5 -14.34 35.03 66.83
C ASN A 5 -15.39 35.36 65.76
N ALA A 6 -15.34 34.68 64.62
CA ALA A 6 -16.49 34.49 63.73
C ALA A 6 -16.46 33.09 63.08
N PRO A 7 -17.63 32.48 62.81
CA PRO A 7 -17.82 31.03 62.72
C PRO A 7 -17.48 30.39 61.36
N ARG A 8 -17.24 29.07 61.38
CA ARG A 8 -17.11 28.23 60.17
C ARG A 8 -18.43 28.17 59.40
N PRO A 9 -18.44 28.38 58.07
CA PRO A 9 -19.61 28.08 57.25
C PRO A 9 -19.70 26.58 57.00
N THR A 10 -20.90 26.03 57.20
CA THR A 10 -21.34 24.72 56.74
C THR A 10 -21.45 24.72 55.21
N LEU A 11 -20.90 23.70 54.56
CA LEU A 11 -21.10 23.44 53.14
C LEU A 11 -22.42 22.67 52.96
N GLU A 12 -23.51 23.42 52.86
CA GLU A 12 -24.73 22.95 52.19
C GLU A 12 -24.58 23.14 50.67
N SER A 13 -25.08 22.15 49.96
CA SER A 13 -25.31 22.00 48.52
C SER A 13 -25.03 23.22 47.64
N ARG A 14 -23.95 23.14 46.84
CA ARG A 14 -23.85 23.90 45.59
C ARG A 14 -24.01 22.93 44.42
N GLY A 15 -25.08 23.14 43.66
CA GLY A 15 -25.45 22.35 42.50
C GLY A 15 -24.35 22.26 41.45
N SER A 16 -24.39 21.13 40.75
CA SER A 16 -23.61 20.78 39.57
C SER A 16 -23.80 21.82 38.46
N TYR A 17 -22.76 22.64 38.24
CA TYR A 17 -22.71 23.61 37.16
C TYR A 17 -21.69 23.20 36.09
N TRP A 18 -21.61 21.91 35.75
CA TRP A 18 -20.87 21.40 34.59
C TRP A 18 -21.47 20.07 34.11
N GLU A 19 -22.79 20.03 33.86
CA GLU A 19 -23.31 19.03 32.94
C GLU A 19 -23.02 19.54 31.53
N ARG A 20 -22.08 18.87 30.84
CA ARG A 20 -21.93 19.03 29.39
C ARG A 20 -23.29 18.69 28.78
N PRO A 21 -23.87 19.53 27.91
CA PRO A 21 -25.01 19.09 27.11
C PRO A 21 -24.60 17.79 26.44
N GLY A 22 -25.41 16.74 26.64
CA GLY A 22 -25.14 15.43 26.08
C GLY A 22 -24.78 15.62 24.61
N ALA A 23 -23.58 15.19 24.24
CA ALA A 23 -23.25 14.98 22.84
C ALA A 23 -24.19 13.86 22.38
N GLN A 24 -25.40 14.23 21.96
CA GLN A 24 -26.17 13.40 21.07
C GLN A 24 -25.22 13.08 19.94
N ALA A 25 -24.81 11.81 19.85
CA ALA A 25 -24.13 11.30 18.69
C ALA A 25 -24.98 11.74 17.50
N ARG A 26 -24.49 12.73 16.75
CA ARG A 26 -25.14 13.11 15.51
C ARG A 26 -25.15 11.82 14.71
N HIS A 27 -26.33 11.33 14.39
CA HIS A 27 -26.44 10.16 13.52
C HIS A 27 -25.86 10.62 12.20
N ASP A 28 -24.61 10.23 11.94
CA ASP A 28 -23.94 10.58 10.71
C ASP A 28 -24.65 9.82 9.59
N THR A 29 -25.43 10.56 8.82
CA THR A 29 -26.20 10.01 7.72
C THR A 29 -25.32 9.75 6.50
N ASN A 30 -24.14 10.35 6.46
CA ASN A 30 -23.30 10.43 5.29
C ASN A 30 -22.69 9.06 4.96
N ASN A 31 -22.43 8.86 3.67
CA ASN A 31 -21.61 7.75 3.23
C ASN A 31 -20.14 8.04 3.52
N HIS A 32 -19.39 6.99 3.84
CA HIS A 32 -17.98 7.05 4.18
C HIS A 32 -17.16 6.15 3.27
N PHE A 33 -15.88 6.49 3.13
CA PHE A 33 -14.91 5.75 2.32
C PHE A 33 -13.60 5.62 3.09
N ILE A 34 -12.89 4.50 2.87
CA ILE A 34 -11.55 4.30 3.41
C ILE A 34 -10.52 4.56 2.32
N GLY A 35 -9.54 5.42 2.59
CA GLY A 35 -8.33 5.55 1.78
C GLY A 35 -7.15 4.88 2.46
N ILE A 36 -6.42 4.05 1.72
CA ILE A 36 -5.18 3.41 2.16
C ILE A 36 -4.01 3.99 1.37
N ASP A 37 -2.99 4.48 2.07
CA ASP A 37 -1.73 4.98 1.50
C ASP A 37 -0.57 4.14 2.06
N VAL A 38 0.13 3.43 1.17
CA VAL A 38 1.29 2.59 1.50
C VAL A 38 2.56 3.25 0.98
N GLY A 39 3.24 3.96 1.87
CA GLY A 39 4.55 4.53 1.63
C GLY A 39 5.70 3.57 1.92
N THR A 40 6.92 4.06 1.76
CA THR A 40 8.16 3.30 2.07
C THR A 40 8.23 2.80 3.52
N GLY A 41 7.82 3.63 4.48
CA GLY A 41 8.04 3.36 5.91
C GLY A 41 6.79 3.01 6.69
N SER A 42 5.60 3.24 6.14
CA SER A 42 4.35 3.02 6.87
C SER A 42 3.15 2.82 5.95
N ALA A 43 2.18 2.05 6.44
CA ALA A 43 0.83 2.01 5.92
C ALA A 43 0.01 3.06 6.67
N ARG A 44 -0.94 3.69 5.99
CA ARG A 44 -1.87 4.68 6.54
C ARG A 44 -3.27 4.31 6.11
N ALA A 45 -4.23 4.53 6.99
CA ALA A 45 -5.65 4.49 6.66
C ALA A 45 -6.30 5.82 7.07
N CYS A 46 -7.22 6.32 6.26
CA CYS A 46 -8.12 7.40 6.61
C CYS A 46 -9.57 7.00 6.34
N ILE A 47 -10.49 7.51 7.17
CA ILE A 47 -11.93 7.52 6.84
C ILE A 47 -12.30 8.93 6.43
N ILE A 48 -12.93 9.06 5.27
CA ILE A 48 -13.47 10.33 4.75
C ILE A 48 -14.97 10.19 4.51
N ASP A 49 -15.73 11.29 4.64
CA ASP A 49 -17.12 11.32 4.19
C ASP A 49 -17.26 11.85 2.75
N GLU A 50 -18.49 11.87 2.24
CA GLU A 50 -18.82 12.37 0.90
C GLU A 50 -18.53 13.86 0.66
N THR A 51 -18.28 14.63 1.71
CA THR A 51 -17.87 16.04 1.63
C THR A 51 -16.36 16.21 1.53
N GLY A 52 -15.59 15.13 1.76
CA GLY A 52 -14.14 15.12 1.83
C GLY A 52 -13.59 15.34 3.25
N ASP A 53 -14.45 15.39 4.27
CA ASP A 53 -14.04 15.57 5.66
C ASP A 53 -13.40 14.29 6.21
N ILE A 54 -12.16 14.41 6.71
CA ILE A 54 -11.46 13.31 7.38
C ILE A 54 -12.04 13.10 8.78
N LYS A 55 -12.52 11.89 9.07
CA LYS A 55 -13.09 11.51 10.36
C LYS A 55 -12.07 10.88 11.31
N SER A 56 -11.14 10.10 10.77
CA SER A 56 -10.02 9.51 11.52
C SER A 56 -8.88 9.16 10.58
N LEU A 57 -7.67 9.09 11.13
CA LEU A 57 -6.42 8.72 10.47
C LEU A 57 -5.59 7.85 11.41
N ALA A 58 -5.05 6.74 10.90
CA ALA A 58 -4.07 5.92 11.62
C ALA A 58 -2.90 5.58 10.70
N SER A 59 -1.76 5.27 11.31
CA SER A 59 -0.59 4.76 10.60
C SER A 59 0.13 3.69 11.41
N GLU A 60 0.71 2.73 10.71
CA GLU A 60 1.55 1.67 11.27
C GLU A 60 2.84 1.53 10.45
N THR A 61 3.95 1.40 11.14
CA THR A 61 5.28 1.23 10.52
C THR A 61 5.36 -0.11 9.79
N ILE A 62 5.83 -0.09 8.54
CA ILE A 62 6.10 -1.27 7.73
C ILE A 62 7.56 -1.68 7.92
N LYS A 63 7.83 -2.98 7.98
CA LYS A 63 9.21 -3.49 8.02
C LYS A 63 9.90 -3.33 6.67
N LEU A 64 11.16 -2.94 6.74
CA LEU A 64 12.05 -2.80 5.60
C LEU A 64 13.28 -3.68 5.82
N TRP A 65 13.61 -4.49 4.81
CA TRP A 65 14.82 -5.29 4.81
C TRP A 65 15.80 -4.75 3.78
N GLN A 66 17.08 -4.71 4.15
CA GLN A 66 18.18 -4.34 3.28
C GLN A 66 19.22 -5.47 3.31
N PRO A 67 19.01 -6.58 2.57
CA PRO A 67 19.92 -7.72 2.62
C PRO A 67 21.34 -7.39 2.14
N GLN A 68 21.46 -6.41 1.25
CA GLN A 68 22.74 -5.85 0.80
C GLN A 68 22.56 -4.42 0.27
N THR A 69 23.67 -3.75 -0.03
CA THR A 69 23.63 -2.37 -0.57
C THR A 69 22.87 -2.34 -1.89
N GLY A 70 21.94 -1.39 -2.03
CA GLY A 70 21.09 -1.24 -3.22
C GLY A 70 19.87 -2.16 -3.26
N TYR A 71 19.74 -3.11 -2.32
CA TYR A 71 18.64 -4.07 -2.29
C TYR A 71 17.70 -3.70 -1.15
N TYR A 72 16.42 -3.51 -1.46
CA TYR A 72 15.40 -3.10 -0.51
C TYR A 72 14.13 -3.91 -0.73
N GLU A 73 13.72 -4.58 0.34
CA GLU A 73 12.66 -5.58 0.31
C GLU A 73 11.60 -5.27 1.36
N GLN A 74 10.36 -5.62 1.04
CA GLN A 74 9.23 -5.60 1.96
C GLN A 74 8.45 -6.91 1.84
N SER A 75 7.43 -7.07 2.67
CA SER A 75 6.53 -8.22 2.69
C SER A 75 5.09 -7.76 2.52
N THR A 76 4.37 -8.33 1.56
CA THR A 76 2.93 -8.07 1.42
C THR A 76 2.16 -8.55 2.65
N THR A 77 2.63 -9.61 3.33
CA THR A 77 2.05 -10.11 4.58
C THR A 77 2.18 -9.05 5.70
N ASP A 78 3.37 -8.47 5.87
CA ASP A 78 3.60 -7.40 6.86
C ASP A 78 2.79 -6.14 6.52
N ILE A 79 2.83 -5.68 5.27
CA ILE A 79 2.06 -4.52 4.78
C ILE A 79 0.57 -4.71 5.03
N TRP A 80 0.01 -5.87 4.66
CA TRP A 80 -1.40 -6.15 4.84
C TRP A 80 -1.82 -6.17 6.31
N ASN A 81 -0.97 -6.72 7.19
CA ASN A 81 -1.19 -6.67 8.63
C ASN A 81 -1.21 -5.22 9.16
N CYS A 82 -0.26 -4.38 8.74
CA CYS A 82 -0.24 -2.96 9.07
C CYS A 82 -1.51 -2.24 8.61
N ILE A 83 -1.97 -2.49 7.38
CA ILE A 83 -3.24 -1.96 6.84
C ILE A 83 -4.41 -2.39 7.72
N CYS A 84 -4.52 -3.68 8.05
CA CYS A 84 -5.59 -4.20 8.90
C CYS A 84 -5.62 -3.53 10.27
N ILE A 85 -4.45 -3.27 10.88
CA ILE A 85 -4.35 -2.54 12.15
C ILE A 85 -4.83 -1.10 11.97
N CYS A 86 -4.35 -0.38 10.95
CA CYS A 86 -4.79 0.99 10.67
C CYS A 86 -6.31 1.07 10.46
N VAL A 87 -6.88 0.18 9.64
CA VAL A 87 -8.31 0.15 9.33
C VAL A 87 -9.14 -0.08 10.59
N LYS A 88 -8.76 -1.04 11.45
CA LYS A 88 -9.45 -1.28 12.72
C LYS A 88 -9.42 -0.04 13.61
N ARG A 89 -8.26 0.60 13.72
CA ARG A 89 -8.07 1.82 14.53
C ARG A 89 -8.93 2.97 14.02
N VAL A 90 -8.95 3.27 12.72
CA VAL A 90 -9.76 4.38 12.20
C VAL A 90 -11.25 4.14 12.32
N VAL A 91 -11.71 2.90 12.16
CA VAL A 91 -13.13 2.54 12.37
C VAL A 91 -13.52 2.73 13.83
N GLU A 92 -12.70 2.27 14.78
CA GLU A 92 -12.94 2.44 16.21
C GLU A 92 -12.91 3.91 16.63
N GLU A 93 -11.88 4.66 16.24
CA GLU A 93 -11.67 6.05 16.63
C GLU A 93 -12.69 7.02 16.00
N SER A 94 -13.15 6.74 14.77
CA SER A 94 -14.15 7.58 14.10
C SER A 94 -15.57 7.40 14.66
N GLY A 95 -15.88 6.25 15.26
CA GLY A 95 -17.23 5.91 15.72
C GLY A 95 -18.26 5.80 14.60
N VAL A 96 -17.82 5.71 13.34
CA VAL A 96 -18.69 5.60 12.16
C VAL A 96 -19.35 4.21 12.13
N ASP A 97 -20.64 4.18 11.81
CA ASP A 97 -21.32 2.91 11.54
C ASP A 97 -20.70 2.24 10.30
N VAL A 98 -20.13 1.04 10.47
CA VAL A 98 -19.52 0.27 9.40
C VAL A 98 -20.46 0.03 8.21
N SER A 99 -21.78 0.02 8.42
CA SER A 99 -22.77 -0.10 7.34
C SER A 99 -22.78 1.10 6.38
N LYS A 100 -22.21 2.23 6.81
CA LYS A 100 -22.06 3.48 6.03
C LYS A 100 -20.76 3.55 5.25
N ILE A 101 -19.82 2.63 5.46
CA ILE A 101 -18.59 2.56 4.68
C ILE A 101 -18.92 1.90 3.33
N LYS A 102 -18.82 2.65 2.24
CA LYS A 102 -19.26 2.23 0.90
C LYS A 102 -18.14 1.76 -0.01
N GLY A 103 -16.90 1.98 0.36
CA GLY A 103 -15.75 1.54 -0.42
C GLY A 103 -14.41 1.75 0.28
N ILE A 104 -13.40 1.10 -0.28
CA ILE A 104 -12.00 1.22 0.10
C ILE A 104 -11.17 1.41 -1.17
N GLY A 105 -10.19 2.31 -1.12
CA GLY A 105 -9.23 2.56 -2.20
C GLY A 105 -7.79 2.41 -1.69
N PHE A 106 -6.89 2.00 -2.60
CA PHE A 106 -5.48 1.79 -2.31
C PHE A 106 -4.61 2.70 -3.19
N ASP A 107 -3.59 3.28 -2.57
CA ASP A 107 -2.48 3.98 -3.20
C ASP A 107 -1.18 3.44 -2.58
N ALA A 108 -0.17 3.15 -3.39
CA ALA A 108 1.07 2.57 -2.91
C ALA A 108 2.28 3.00 -3.74
N THR A 109 3.47 2.85 -3.16
CA THR A 109 4.72 3.00 -3.92
C THR A 109 4.79 2.03 -5.11
N CYS A 110 5.47 2.47 -6.18
CA CYS A 110 5.75 1.69 -7.40
C CYS A 110 6.76 0.56 -7.11
N SER A 111 6.27 -0.50 -6.49
CA SER A 111 7.06 -1.63 -6.00
C SER A 111 6.53 -2.92 -6.60
N LEU A 112 7.43 -3.85 -6.94
CA LEU A 112 7.06 -5.12 -7.56
C LEU A 112 6.73 -6.14 -6.47
N ALA A 113 5.49 -6.59 -6.39
CA ALA A 113 5.07 -7.70 -5.54
C ALA A 113 5.00 -9.00 -6.34
N VAL A 114 5.51 -10.09 -5.75
CA VAL A 114 5.62 -11.40 -6.39
C VAL A 114 4.84 -12.45 -5.61
N PHE A 115 4.00 -13.19 -6.32
CA PHE A 115 3.20 -14.29 -5.76
C PHE A 115 3.31 -15.53 -6.64
N SER A 116 2.87 -16.67 -6.12
CA SER A 116 2.71 -17.91 -6.86
C SER A 116 1.45 -17.89 -7.72
N HIS A 117 1.56 -18.25 -8.99
CA HIS A 117 0.41 -18.50 -9.87
C HIS A 117 -0.46 -19.66 -9.38
N ASP A 118 0.12 -20.65 -8.70
CA ASP A 118 -0.60 -21.88 -8.33
C ASP A 118 -1.34 -21.75 -6.99
N THR A 119 -0.83 -20.91 -6.10
CA THR A 119 -1.26 -20.90 -4.68
C THR A 119 -1.61 -19.53 -4.14
N ASP A 120 -1.35 -18.44 -4.89
CA ASP A 120 -1.46 -17.05 -4.44
C ASP A 120 -0.59 -16.69 -3.22
N GLU A 121 0.33 -17.58 -2.84
CA GLU A 121 1.25 -17.36 -1.72
C GLU A 121 2.42 -16.44 -2.14
N PRO A 122 2.96 -15.62 -1.22
CA PRO A 122 4.15 -14.81 -1.46
C PRO A 122 5.35 -15.64 -1.94
N ILE A 123 6.04 -15.19 -3.00
CA ILE A 123 7.32 -15.78 -3.43
C ILE A 123 8.46 -14.85 -3.03
N ALA A 124 9.43 -15.39 -2.27
CA ALA A 124 10.57 -14.62 -1.81
C ALA A 124 11.44 -14.11 -2.97
N VAL A 125 11.82 -12.83 -2.90
CA VAL A 125 12.66 -12.15 -3.91
C VAL A 125 14.11 -12.00 -3.48
N THR A 126 14.46 -12.50 -2.29
CA THR A 126 15.82 -12.47 -1.75
C THR A 126 16.68 -13.59 -2.35
N GLY A 127 17.64 -13.23 -3.19
CA GLY A 127 18.66 -14.17 -3.66
C GLY A 127 19.74 -14.47 -2.60
N PRO A 128 20.56 -15.52 -2.79
CA PRO A 128 20.56 -16.44 -3.94
C PRO A 128 19.61 -17.63 -3.79
N SER A 129 19.06 -17.89 -2.60
CA SER A 129 18.19 -19.05 -2.37
C SER A 129 16.77 -18.85 -2.88
N PHE A 130 16.25 -17.61 -2.85
CA PHE A 130 14.85 -17.28 -3.15
C PHE A 130 13.86 -18.13 -2.34
N ASP A 131 14.27 -18.57 -1.15
CA ASP A 131 13.45 -19.29 -0.20
C ASP A 131 12.94 -18.35 0.89
N ASN A 132 11.91 -18.80 1.59
CA ASN A 132 11.33 -18.10 2.74
C ASN A 132 11.80 -18.76 4.04
N ALA A 133 13.08 -19.12 4.13
CA ALA A 133 13.60 -19.88 5.27
C ALA A 133 13.53 -19.12 6.61
N ASP A 134 13.49 -17.78 6.56
CA ASP A 134 13.32 -16.90 7.71
C ASP A 134 11.85 -16.63 8.08
N GLY A 135 10.91 -17.09 7.25
CA GLY A 135 9.47 -16.87 7.43
C GLY A 135 9.05 -15.40 7.33
N ALA A 136 9.85 -14.55 6.68
CA ALA A 136 9.60 -13.11 6.59
C ALA A 136 8.75 -12.70 5.38
N ASP A 137 8.42 -13.63 4.48
CA ASP A 137 7.63 -13.41 3.26
C ASP A 137 8.12 -12.20 2.46
N ARG A 138 9.44 -12.08 2.27
CA ARG A 138 10.06 -10.94 1.58
C ARG A 138 9.82 -11.05 0.07
N ASN A 139 8.62 -10.71 -0.36
CA ASN A 139 8.12 -10.88 -1.74
C ASN A 139 7.93 -9.56 -2.50
N VAL A 140 8.38 -8.44 -1.94
CA VAL A 140 8.31 -7.13 -2.60
C VAL A 140 9.72 -6.62 -2.90
N VAL A 141 9.99 -6.31 -4.16
CA VAL A 141 11.17 -5.50 -4.58
C VAL A 141 10.76 -4.04 -4.57
N LEU A 142 11.24 -3.29 -3.57
CA LEU A 142 10.81 -1.92 -3.29
C LEU A 142 11.15 -0.95 -4.43
N TRP A 143 10.42 0.15 -4.56
CA TRP A 143 10.67 1.19 -5.57
C TRP A 143 12.12 1.70 -5.59
N LEU A 144 12.72 1.92 -4.42
CA LEU A 144 14.10 2.41 -4.27
C LEU A 144 15.18 1.31 -4.39
N ASP A 145 14.78 0.09 -4.75
CA ASP A 145 15.70 -1.00 -5.04
C ASP A 145 16.38 -0.80 -6.41
N HIS A 146 17.72 -0.78 -6.39
CA HIS A 146 18.56 -0.55 -7.56
C HIS A 146 19.33 -1.81 -7.96
N ARG A 147 18.83 -3.02 -7.64
CA ARG A 147 19.42 -4.27 -8.12
C ARG A 147 19.43 -4.44 -9.65
N PRO A 148 18.46 -3.94 -10.45
CA PRO A 148 18.38 -4.28 -11.87
C PRO A 148 19.07 -3.24 -12.76
N VAL A 149 20.30 -2.82 -12.43
CA VAL A 149 21.04 -1.81 -13.22
C VAL A 149 21.28 -2.31 -14.65
N GLU A 150 21.87 -3.50 -14.78
CA GLU A 150 22.21 -4.08 -16.09
C GLU A 150 20.96 -4.37 -16.93
N GLU A 151 19.88 -4.83 -16.29
CA GLU A 151 18.60 -5.07 -16.94
C GLU A 151 17.96 -3.78 -17.45
N THR A 152 18.05 -2.70 -16.68
CA THR A 152 17.57 -1.38 -17.09
C THR A 152 18.33 -0.88 -18.30
N GLU A 153 19.66 -1.03 -18.31
CA GLU A 153 20.50 -0.66 -19.46
C GLU A 153 20.16 -1.50 -20.70
N LYS A 154 19.98 -2.81 -20.54
CA LYS A 154 19.58 -3.72 -21.63
C LYS A 154 18.23 -3.35 -22.23
N ILE A 155 17.22 -3.08 -21.39
CA ILE A 155 15.89 -2.64 -21.85
C ILE A 155 15.99 -1.32 -22.61
N ASN A 156 16.73 -0.34 -22.08
CA ASN A 156 16.86 0.96 -22.72
C ASN A 156 17.64 0.91 -24.03
N ALA A 157 18.59 -0.03 -24.18
CA ALA A 157 19.35 -0.22 -25.41
C ALA A 157 18.53 -0.84 -26.56
N THR A 158 17.29 -1.30 -26.31
CA THR A 158 16.40 -1.81 -27.37
C THR A 158 15.90 -0.72 -28.30
N ASP A 159 15.92 0.55 -27.85
CA ASP A 159 15.26 1.69 -28.51
C ASP A 159 13.79 1.40 -28.88
N HIS A 160 13.13 0.50 -28.13
CA HIS A 160 11.77 0.07 -28.43
C HIS A 160 10.79 1.24 -28.38
N ASN A 161 9.83 1.28 -29.31
CA ASN A 161 8.89 2.39 -29.45
C ASN A 161 8.07 2.67 -28.17
N LEU A 162 7.86 1.66 -27.32
CA LEU A 162 7.18 1.84 -26.02
C LEU A 162 7.88 2.86 -25.11
N LEU A 163 9.20 3.02 -25.22
CA LEU A 163 9.99 3.88 -24.33
C LEU A 163 9.54 5.34 -24.40
N LYS A 164 8.95 5.78 -25.52
CA LYS A 164 8.41 7.13 -25.66
C LYS A 164 7.28 7.43 -24.66
N TYR A 165 6.57 6.41 -24.19
CA TYR A 165 5.48 6.55 -23.22
C TYR A 165 5.95 6.66 -21.78
N VAL A 166 7.20 6.32 -21.50
CA VAL A 166 7.81 6.40 -20.16
C VAL A 166 8.89 7.48 -20.08
N GLY A 167 8.86 8.46 -20.99
CA GLY A 167 9.82 9.57 -21.00
C GLY A 167 11.11 9.30 -21.77
N GLY A 168 11.06 8.36 -22.73
CA GLY A 168 12.17 8.00 -23.62
C GLY A 168 13.14 6.95 -23.06
N ARG A 169 12.99 6.57 -21.78
CA ARG A 169 13.77 5.52 -21.14
C ARG A 169 13.02 4.93 -19.94
N MET A 170 13.15 3.63 -19.73
CA MET A 170 12.68 2.93 -18.55
C MET A 170 13.53 3.32 -17.33
N SER A 171 12.87 3.60 -16.21
CA SER A 171 13.53 3.81 -14.91
C SER A 171 13.91 2.48 -14.28
N ILE A 172 15.02 2.44 -13.54
CA ILE A 172 15.44 1.27 -12.73
C ILE A 172 14.40 0.88 -11.68
N GLU A 173 13.58 1.84 -11.26
CA GLU A 173 12.57 1.68 -10.21
C GLU A 173 11.27 1.00 -10.72
N MET A 174 11.09 0.90 -12.04
CA MET A 174 9.90 0.31 -12.69
C MET A 174 9.94 -1.23 -12.65
N GLU A 175 8.82 -1.90 -12.92
CA GLU A 175 8.72 -3.36 -12.71
C GLU A 175 9.48 -4.15 -13.78
N MET A 176 9.49 -3.72 -15.04
CA MET A 176 10.10 -4.51 -16.13
C MET A 176 11.58 -4.84 -15.89
N PRO A 177 12.45 -3.88 -15.49
CA PRO A 177 13.82 -4.20 -15.10
C PRO A 177 13.90 -5.19 -13.93
N LYS A 178 13.05 -5.04 -12.91
CA LYS A 178 13.02 -5.92 -11.73
C LYS A 178 12.59 -7.34 -12.10
N ILE A 179 11.59 -7.48 -12.96
CA ILE A 179 11.13 -8.78 -13.48
C ILE A 179 12.24 -9.43 -14.29
N LEU A 180 12.93 -8.68 -15.16
CA LEU A 180 14.06 -9.22 -15.92
C LEU A 180 15.22 -9.66 -15.00
N TRP A 181 15.47 -8.93 -13.92
CA TRP A 181 16.50 -9.30 -12.95
C TRP A 181 16.12 -10.61 -12.24
N LEU A 182 14.86 -10.74 -11.82
CA LEU A 182 14.36 -12.00 -11.24
C LEU A 182 14.50 -13.14 -12.24
N LYS A 183 14.13 -12.93 -13.53
CA LYS A 183 14.29 -13.94 -14.58
C LYS A 183 15.73 -14.42 -14.75
N ASN A 184 16.70 -13.53 -14.61
CA ASN A 184 18.12 -13.82 -14.79
C ASN A 184 18.76 -14.50 -13.56
N ASN A 185 18.22 -14.25 -12.35
CA ASN A 185 18.86 -14.65 -11.09
C ASN A 185 18.10 -15.74 -10.34
N MET A 186 16.77 -15.84 -10.51
CA MET A 186 15.91 -16.84 -9.88
C MET A 186 15.98 -18.16 -10.65
N PRO A 187 15.92 -19.33 -9.97
CA PRO A 187 15.78 -20.61 -10.66
C PRO A 187 14.58 -20.59 -11.63
N LYS A 188 14.80 -21.05 -12.87
CA LYS A 188 13.79 -20.98 -13.94
C LYS A 188 12.43 -21.55 -13.52
N GLU A 189 12.43 -22.72 -12.89
CA GLU A 189 11.19 -23.40 -12.45
C GLU A 189 10.42 -22.61 -11.38
N LEU A 190 11.11 -21.78 -10.60
CA LEU A 190 10.48 -20.88 -9.63
C LEU A 190 9.93 -19.65 -10.35
N PHE A 191 10.74 -19.04 -11.23
CA PHE A 191 10.32 -17.86 -11.99
C PHE A 191 9.08 -18.11 -12.86
N ASP A 192 9.01 -19.27 -13.52
CA ASP A 192 7.86 -19.64 -14.37
C ASP A 192 6.54 -19.74 -13.58
N ARG A 193 6.61 -19.86 -12.25
CA ARG A 193 5.45 -19.93 -11.35
C ARG A 193 5.13 -18.57 -10.73
N CYS A 194 5.90 -17.53 -11.01
CA CYS A 194 5.69 -16.19 -10.46
C CYS A 194 4.61 -15.44 -11.23
N LYS A 195 3.68 -14.84 -10.49
CA LYS A 195 2.81 -13.75 -10.95
C LYS A 195 3.24 -12.43 -10.34
N PHE A 196 3.17 -11.38 -11.15
CA PHE A 196 3.71 -10.06 -10.82
C PHE A 196 2.61 -9.01 -10.72
N TYR A 197 2.74 -8.12 -9.74
CA TYR A 197 1.83 -7.01 -9.49
C TYR A 197 2.67 -5.76 -9.17
N ASP A 198 2.19 -4.59 -9.60
CA ASP A 198 2.50 -3.38 -8.84
C ASP A 198 1.86 -3.50 -7.45
N LEU A 199 2.50 -2.98 -6.42
CA LEU A 199 2.03 -3.11 -5.03
C LEU A 199 0.58 -2.63 -4.87
N THR A 200 0.16 -1.59 -5.57
CA THR A 200 -1.23 -1.10 -5.50
C THR A 200 -2.23 -2.15 -6.01
N ASP A 201 -1.88 -2.83 -7.11
CA ASP A 201 -2.71 -3.90 -7.67
C ASP A 201 -2.70 -5.15 -6.78
N ALA A 202 -1.55 -5.45 -6.15
CA ALA A 202 -1.46 -6.55 -5.18
C ALA A 202 -2.41 -6.33 -3.99
N LEU A 203 -2.49 -5.11 -3.47
CA LEU A 203 -3.41 -4.78 -2.37
C LEU A 203 -4.88 -4.92 -2.80
N THR A 204 -5.21 -4.52 -4.04
CA THR A 204 -6.55 -4.72 -4.61
C THR A 204 -6.86 -6.21 -4.74
N HIS A 205 -5.90 -7.02 -5.17
CA HIS A 205 -6.04 -8.48 -5.25
C HIS A 205 -6.23 -9.11 -3.87
N LEU A 206 -5.44 -8.74 -2.87
CA LEU A 206 -5.59 -9.22 -1.49
C LEU A 206 -6.96 -8.84 -0.89
N ALA A 207 -7.48 -7.66 -1.23
CA ALA A 207 -8.76 -7.18 -0.72
C ALA A 207 -9.99 -7.87 -1.36
N THR A 208 -9.86 -8.32 -2.62
CA THR A 208 -11.02 -8.71 -3.45
C THR A 208 -10.96 -10.12 -4.02
N GLY A 209 -9.79 -10.75 -4.04
CA GLY A 209 -9.49 -11.97 -4.81
C GLY A 209 -9.45 -11.76 -6.32
N ASN A 210 -9.69 -10.54 -6.83
CA ASN A 210 -9.70 -10.24 -8.26
C ASN A 210 -8.29 -9.89 -8.75
N GLU A 211 -7.92 -10.33 -9.95
CA GLU A 211 -6.64 -10.04 -10.57
C GLU A 211 -6.66 -8.82 -11.51
N THR A 212 -7.68 -7.98 -11.44
CA THR A 212 -7.75 -6.76 -12.24
C THR A 212 -6.56 -5.84 -11.92
N ARG A 213 -5.96 -5.26 -12.96
CA ARG A 213 -4.83 -4.32 -12.84
C ARG A 213 -5.27 -2.91 -13.24
N SER A 214 -4.74 -1.89 -12.58
CA SER A 214 -4.99 -0.50 -12.96
C SER A 214 -4.25 -0.15 -14.26
N TYR A 215 -4.80 0.77 -15.05
CA TYR A 215 -4.05 1.34 -16.18
C TYR A 215 -2.85 2.17 -15.71
N CYS A 216 -2.92 2.76 -14.52
CA CYS A 216 -1.83 3.58 -13.99
C CYS A 216 -0.55 2.75 -13.83
N SER A 217 -0.64 1.60 -13.17
CA SER A 217 0.48 0.68 -12.97
C SER A 217 0.93 0.05 -14.28
N THR A 218 0.00 -0.59 -15.01
CA THR A 218 0.35 -1.36 -16.22
C THR A 218 0.97 -0.49 -17.32
N VAL A 219 0.42 0.70 -17.58
CA VAL A 219 0.93 1.58 -18.64
C VAL A 219 2.21 2.28 -18.19
N CYS A 220 2.21 2.90 -17.01
CA CYS A 220 3.31 3.79 -16.65
C CYS A 220 4.57 3.03 -16.22
N LYS A 221 4.42 1.79 -15.75
CA LYS A 221 5.46 1.08 -14.99
C LYS A 221 5.79 -0.31 -15.55
N GLN A 222 4.82 -0.96 -16.19
CA GLN A 222 4.99 -2.31 -16.76
C GLN A 222 5.09 -2.34 -18.28
N GLY A 223 4.98 -1.20 -18.97
CA GLY A 223 5.16 -1.12 -20.43
C GLY A 223 3.95 -1.58 -21.25
N PHE A 224 2.75 -1.64 -20.65
CA PHE A 224 1.52 -1.93 -21.38
C PHE A 224 1.16 -0.78 -22.32
N VAL A 225 0.91 -1.07 -23.59
CA VAL A 225 0.48 -0.07 -24.59
C VAL A 225 -1.02 -0.26 -24.85
N PRO A 226 -1.91 0.66 -24.45
CA PRO A 226 -3.36 0.47 -24.58
C PRO A 226 -3.82 0.11 -26.00
N ILE A 227 -4.87 -0.70 -26.09
CA ILE A 227 -5.44 -1.13 -27.37
C ILE A 227 -5.80 0.11 -28.21
N GLY A 228 -5.36 0.12 -29.47
CA GLY A 228 -5.56 1.23 -30.41
C GLY A 228 -4.47 2.31 -30.37
N VAL A 229 -3.49 2.21 -29.47
CA VAL A 229 -2.31 3.09 -29.44
C VAL A 229 -1.16 2.43 -30.19
N ASP A 230 -0.57 3.12 -31.18
CA ASP A 230 0.55 2.64 -32.02
C ASP A 230 0.37 1.25 -32.65
N GLY A 231 -0.85 0.85 -32.98
CA GLY A 231 -1.12 -0.48 -33.54
C GLY A 231 -1.12 -1.60 -32.50
N SER A 232 -1.13 -1.28 -31.20
CA SER A 232 -1.38 -2.27 -30.15
C SER A 232 -2.78 -2.87 -30.30
N GLU A 233 -2.85 -4.17 -30.58
CA GLU A 233 -4.11 -4.91 -30.68
C GLU A 233 -4.46 -5.65 -29.38
N LYS A 234 -3.45 -6.08 -28.63
CA LYS A 234 -3.59 -6.91 -27.42
C LYS A 234 -3.19 -6.22 -26.12
N GLY A 235 -2.59 -5.03 -26.20
CA GLY A 235 -2.03 -4.36 -25.03
C GLY A 235 -0.55 -4.65 -24.82
N TRP A 236 -0.24 -5.84 -24.30
CA TRP A 236 1.13 -6.35 -24.16
C TRP A 236 1.75 -6.62 -25.53
N GLN A 237 2.98 -6.14 -25.74
CA GLN A 237 3.70 -6.30 -27.01
C GLN A 237 4.58 -7.56 -26.94
N GLU A 238 4.56 -8.40 -27.98
CA GLU A 238 5.35 -9.64 -28.00
C GLU A 238 6.85 -9.40 -28.22
N ASP A 239 7.21 -8.22 -28.72
CA ASP A 239 8.56 -7.76 -29.05
C ASP A 239 9.20 -6.84 -28.00
N SER A 240 8.49 -6.55 -26.90
CA SER A 240 8.96 -5.72 -25.77
C SER A 240 9.69 -6.47 -24.66
#